data_AF-A0A948B1N7-F1
#
_entry.id   AF-A0A948B1N7-F1
#
_cell.length_a   1.000
_cell.length_b   1.000
_cell.length_c   1.000
_cell.angle_alpha   90.00
_cell.angle_beta   90.00
_cell.angle_gamma   90.00
#
_symmetry.space_group_name_H-M   'P 1'
#
loop_
_entity.id
_entity.type
_entity.pdbx_description
1 polymer ?
#
loop_
_entity_poly.entity_id
_entity_poly.type
_entity_poly.pdbx_seq_one_letter_code
_entity_poly.pdbx_strand_id
1 'polypeptide(L)'
;MNPVQQTLWDMEVLYKTTMELYESYFTMLEAAIENTPDTDIDRINELNSLVQEANEALQADMAVFDKVVSTDVEALMSIQDELKIQSIYDKLKK
;
A
#
# COMPACT_ATOMS: atom_id res chain seq x y z
N MET A 1 -11.56 15.67 -21.74
CA MET A 1 -12.31 14.75 -20.87
C MET A 1 -13.43 15.50 -20.20
N ASN A 2 -14.56 14.85 -19.94
CA ASN A 2 -15.55 15.40 -19.02
C ASN A 2 -15.07 15.18 -17.56
N PRO A 3 -15.65 15.87 -16.56
CA PRO A 3 -15.21 15.76 -15.17
C PRO A 3 -15.22 14.33 -14.62
N VAL A 4 -16.22 13.53 -14.99
CA VAL A 4 -16.34 12.11 -14.58
C VAL A 4 -15.20 11.25 -15.13
N GLN A 5 -14.81 11.47 -16.40
CA GLN A 5 -13.70 10.77 -17.03
C GLN A 5 -12.36 11.14 -16.39
N GLN A 6 -12.19 12.40 -15.99
CA GLN A 6 -10.98 12.85 -15.28
C GLN A 6 -10.89 12.17 -13.91
N THR A 7 -11.99 12.13 -13.16
CA THR A 7 -12.05 11.45 -11.86
C THR A 7 -11.71 9.96 -11.95
N LEU A 8 -12.28 9.24 -12.92
CA LEU A 8 -11.98 7.82 -13.12
C LEU A 8 -10.51 7.58 -13.50
N TRP A 9 -9.93 8.49 -14.28
CA TRP A 9 -8.51 8.46 -14.62
C TRP A 9 -7.63 8.68 -13.38
N ASP A 10 -7.94 9.68 -12.57
CA ASP A 10 -7.18 9.99 -11.36
C ASP A 10 -7.24 8.83 -10.35
N MET A 11 -8.39 8.12 -10.26
CA MET A 11 -8.51 6.87 -9.50
C MET A 11 -7.61 5.75 -10.03
N GLU A 12 -7.60 5.55 -11.34
CA GLU A 12 -6.78 4.51 -11.96
C GLU A 12 -5.28 4.78 -11.74
N VAL A 13 -4.87 6.06 -11.80
CA VAL A 13 -3.50 6.48 -11.49
C VAL A 13 -3.18 6.22 -10.01
N LEU A 14 -4.03 6.66 -9.09
CA LEU A 14 -3.82 6.47 -7.66
C LEU A 14 -3.72 4.98 -7.30
N TYR A 15 -4.63 4.15 -7.82
CA TYR A 15 -4.60 2.70 -7.63
C TYR A 15 -3.29 2.10 -8.14
N LYS A 16 -2.88 2.41 -9.37
CA LYS A 16 -1.63 1.89 -9.94
C LYS A 16 -0.42 2.30 -9.11
N THR A 17 -0.30 3.57 -8.73
CA THR A 17 0.81 4.05 -7.91
C THR A 17 0.84 3.38 -6.53
N THR A 18 -0.31 3.17 -5.89
CA THR A 18 -0.38 2.44 -4.61
C THR A 18 0.03 0.98 -4.77
N MET A 19 -0.41 0.29 -5.84
CA MET A 19 -0.01 -1.09 -6.10
C MET A 19 1.50 -1.22 -6.39
N GLU A 20 2.08 -0.30 -7.17
CA GLU A 20 3.52 -0.26 -7.44
C GLU A 20 4.33 -0.08 -6.15
N LEU A 21 3.84 0.74 -5.20
CA LEU A 21 4.47 0.92 -3.89
C LEU A 21 4.43 -0.35 -3.05
N TYR A 22 3.29 -1.06 -3.01
CA TYR A 22 3.19 -2.35 -2.32
C TYR A 22 4.12 -3.39 -2.92
N GLU A 23 4.14 -3.53 -4.24
CA GLU A 23 5.02 -4.47 -4.94
C GLU A 23 6.50 -4.20 -4.64
N SER A 24 6.91 -2.93 -4.71
CA SER A 24 8.27 -2.53 -4.34
C SER A 24 8.58 -2.84 -2.87
N TYR A 25 7.63 -2.65 -1.96
CA TYR A 25 7.82 -2.91 -0.54
C TYR A 25 7.98 -4.41 -0.24
N PHE A 26 7.10 -5.25 -0.79
CA PHE A 26 7.20 -6.70 -0.63
C PHE A 26 8.50 -7.25 -1.22
N THR A 27 8.92 -6.73 -2.39
CA THR A 27 10.21 -7.11 -3.00
C THR A 27 11.40 -6.79 -2.09
N MET A 28 11.41 -5.63 -1.43
CA MET A 28 12.47 -5.27 -0.49
C MET A 28 12.45 -6.14 0.77
N LEU A 29 11.27 -6.51 1.27
CA LEU A 29 11.12 -7.41 2.42
C LEU A 29 11.59 -8.83 2.10
N GLU A 30 11.20 -9.39 0.96
CA GLU A 30 11.65 -10.70 0.51
C GLU A 30 13.18 -10.76 0.42
N ALA A 31 13.79 -9.75 -0.21
CA ALA A 31 15.25 -9.65 -0.27
C ALA A 31 15.88 -9.53 1.12
N ALA A 32 15.26 -8.81 2.07
CA ALA A 32 15.76 -8.71 3.44
C ALA A 32 15.67 -10.04 4.18
N ILE A 33 14.60 -10.81 3.98
CA ILE A 33 14.43 -12.15 4.57
C ILE A 33 15.48 -13.11 4.00
N GLU A 34 15.66 -13.16 2.69
CA GLU A 34 16.64 -14.04 2.03
C GLU A 34 18.09 -13.79 2.47
N ASN A 35 18.42 -12.54 2.79
CA ASN A 35 19.76 -12.14 3.24
C ASN A 35 19.95 -12.21 4.76
N THR A 36 18.88 -12.50 5.52
CA THR A 36 18.97 -12.61 6.99
C THR A 36 19.45 -14.02 7.36
N PRO A 37 20.54 -14.16 8.15
CA PRO A 37 20.98 -15.48 8.60
C PRO A 37 19.91 -16.18 9.43
N ASP A 38 19.66 -17.47 9.17
CA ASP A 38 18.64 -18.29 9.87
C ASP A 38 18.80 -18.35 11.40
N THR A 39 19.97 -17.94 11.92
CA THR A 39 20.26 -17.85 13.35
C THR A 39 19.68 -16.59 14.01
N ASP A 40 19.26 -15.59 13.23
CA ASP A 40 18.70 -14.33 13.71
C ASP A 40 17.16 -14.38 13.74
N ILE A 41 16.64 -15.25 14.62
CA ILE A 41 15.21 -15.56 14.75
C ILE A 41 14.39 -14.31 15.09
N ASP A 42 14.92 -13.40 15.90
CA ASP A 42 14.23 -12.17 16.29
C ASP A 42 14.00 -11.26 15.07
N ARG A 43 15.02 -11.13 14.21
CA ARG A 43 14.93 -10.34 12.98
C ARG A 43 14.01 -10.97 11.93
N ILE A 44 14.00 -12.30 11.81
CA ILE A 44 13.07 -13.02 10.93
C ILE A 44 11.62 -12.83 11.42
N ASN A 45 11.38 -12.87 12.73
CA ASN A 45 10.05 -12.63 13.30
C ASN A 45 9.58 -11.19 13.06
N GLU A 46 10.47 -10.20 13.19
CA GLU A 46 10.18 -8.80 12.87
C GLU A 46 9.80 -8.62 11.38
N LEU A 47 10.59 -9.19 10.47
CA LEU A 47 10.31 -9.13 9.02
C LEU A 47 8.97 -9.81 8.67
N ASN A 48 8.67 -10.96 9.27
CA ASN A 48 7.38 -11.63 9.07
C ASN A 48 6.20 -10.78 9.59
N SER A 49 6.36 -10.09 10.71
CA SER A 49 5.34 -9.16 11.23
C SER A 49 5.10 -8.00 10.27
N LEU A 50 6.16 -7.46 9.66
CA LEU A 50 6.05 -6.38 8.67
C LEU A 50 5.36 -6.83 7.38
N VAL A 51 5.62 -8.06 6.92
CA VAL A 51 4.90 -8.66 5.79
C VAL A 51 3.40 -8.76 6.09
N GLN A 52 3.02 -9.21 7.30
CA GLN A 52 1.61 -9.28 7.69
C GLN A 52 0.96 -7.89 7.75
N GLU A 53 1.62 -6.91 8.37
CA GLU A 53 1.10 -5.54 8.46
C GLU A 53 0.87 -4.93 7.06
N ALA A 54 1.80 -5.13 6.12
CA ALA A 54 1.62 -4.63 4.76
C ALA A 54 0.54 -5.36 3.98
N ASN A 55 0.34 -6.66 4.21
CA ASN A 55 -0.76 -7.40 3.58
C ASN A 55 -2.13 -6.93 4.12
N GLU A 56 -2.23 -6.65 5.41
CA GLU A 56 -3.44 -6.08 6.01
C GLU A 56 -3.73 -4.67 5.48
N ALA A 57 -2.69 -3.84 5.33
CA ALA A 57 -2.80 -2.51 4.74
C ALA A 57 -3.25 -2.57 3.27
N LEU A 58 -2.67 -3.49 2.47
CA LEU A 58 -3.09 -3.71 1.09
C LEU A 58 -4.56 -4.07 0.99
N GLN A 59 -5.04 -5.00 1.83
CA GLN A 59 -6.44 -5.40 1.84
C GLN A 59 -7.37 -4.25 2.22
N ALA A 60 -6.97 -3.42 3.20
CA ALA A 60 -7.74 -2.24 3.59
C ALA A 60 -7.81 -1.21 2.45
N ASP A 61 -6.68 -0.92 1.80
CA ASP A 61 -6.62 0.04 0.69
C ASP A 61 -7.43 -0.47 -0.52
N MET A 62 -7.35 -1.76 -0.84
CA MET A 62 -8.19 -2.39 -1.88
C MET A 62 -9.69 -2.24 -1.58
N ALA A 63 -10.11 -2.43 -0.33
CA ALA A 63 -11.50 -2.26 0.07
C ALA A 63 -11.97 -0.79 -0.05
N VAL A 64 -11.07 0.17 0.22
CA VAL A 64 -11.34 1.60 0.02
C VAL A 64 -11.50 1.90 -1.48
N PHE A 65 -10.62 1.39 -2.33
CA PHE A 65 -10.73 1.56 -3.78
C PHE A 65 -12.02 0.95 -4.34
N ASP A 66 -12.36 -0.28 -3.94
CA ASP A 66 -13.61 -0.95 -4.36
C ASP A 66 -14.86 -0.15 -3.95
N LYS A 67 -14.87 0.38 -2.73
CA LYS A 67 -15.97 1.22 -2.24
C LYS A 67 -16.09 2.50 -3.05
N VAL A 68 -14.97 3.10 -3.42
CA VAL A 68 -14.99 4.40 -4.09
C VAL A 68 -15.32 4.27 -5.57
N VAL A 69 -14.98 3.14 -6.22
CA VAL A 69 -15.53 2.80 -7.54
C VAL A 69 -17.07 2.73 -7.52
N SER A 70 -17.66 2.49 -6.34
CA SER A 70 -19.11 2.43 -6.13
C SER A 70 -19.77 3.72 -5.59
N THR A 71 -19.01 4.79 -5.27
CA THR A 71 -19.57 6.01 -4.63
C THR A 71 -19.09 7.32 -5.28
N ASP A 72 -19.83 8.41 -5.07
CA ASP A 72 -19.64 9.73 -5.67
C ASP A 72 -18.24 10.38 -5.44
N VAL A 73 -17.91 11.32 -6.33
CA VAL A 73 -16.63 12.06 -6.48
C VAL A 73 -16.08 12.68 -5.18
N GLU A 74 -16.92 13.03 -4.21
CA GLU A 74 -16.47 13.65 -2.95
C GLU A 74 -15.73 12.66 -2.03
N ALA A 75 -16.03 11.36 -2.10
CA ALA A 75 -15.33 10.35 -1.30
C ALA A 75 -13.86 10.17 -1.72
N LEU A 76 -13.51 10.55 -2.95
CA LEU A 76 -12.15 10.43 -3.49
C LEU A 76 -11.16 11.37 -2.83
N MET A 77 -11.59 12.59 -2.53
CA MET A 77 -10.73 13.59 -1.91
C MET A 77 -10.34 13.18 -0.48
N SER A 78 -11.17 12.38 0.20
CA SER A 78 -10.87 11.86 1.55
C SER A 78 -9.99 10.62 1.57
N ILE A 79 -9.84 9.87 0.48
CA ILE A 79 -9.02 8.64 0.44
C ILE A 79 -7.55 8.95 0.64
N GLN A 80 -7.08 10.07 0.07
CA GLN A 80 -5.68 10.46 0.17
C GLN A 80 -5.24 10.62 1.63
N ASP A 81 -6.17 11.00 2.53
CA ASP A 81 -5.94 11.13 3.97
C ASP A 81 -6.08 9.80 4.73
N GLU A 82 -6.73 8.78 4.14
CA GLU A 82 -6.93 7.44 4.73
C GLU A 82 -5.82 6.44 4.34
N LEU A 83 -5.14 6.65 3.20
CA LEU A 83 -4.05 5.78 2.74
C LEU A 83 -2.83 5.87 3.67
N LYS A 84 -2.58 4.80 4.44
CA LYS A 84 -1.45 4.70 5.39
C LYS A 84 -0.08 4.47 4.73
N ILE A 85 -0.05 4.25 3.41
CA ILE A 85 1.15 3.88 2.65
C ILE A 85 2.32 4.85 2.86
N GLN A 86 2.04 6.16 2.95
CA GLN A 86 3.04 7.20 3.15
C GLN A 86 3.70 7.09 4.53
N SER A 87 2.89 6.82 5.57
CA SER A 87 3.38 6.61 6.94
C SER A 87 4.22 5.35 7.07
N ILE A 88 3.96 4.32 6.27
CA ILE A 88 4.72 3.06 6.28
C ILE A 88 6.05 3.27 5.54
N TYR A 89 6.03 3.92 4.38
CA TYR A 89 7.24 4.24 3.61
C TYR A 89 8.24 5.08 4.41
N ASP A 90 7.77 6.06 5.18
CA ASP A 90 8.64 6.94 5.98
C ASP A 90 9.30 6.24 7.18
N LYS A 91 8.72 5.13 7.68
CA LYS A 91 9.32 4.35 8.78
C LYS A 91 10.59 3.59 8.35
N LEU A 92 10.72 3.26 7.06
CA LEU A 92 11.86 2.50 6.53
C LEU A 92 13.04 3.36 6.08
N LYS A 93 12.83 4.67 5.90
CA LYS A 93 13.89 5.63 5.60
C LYS A 93 14.67 6.12 6.84
N LYS A 94 14.26 5.71 8.05
CA LYS A 94 14.98 5.94 9.31
C LYS A 94 15.68 4.66 9.75
#